data_AF-A0A1C4X1E7-F1
#
_entry.id   AF-A0A1C4X1E7-F1
#
_cell.length_a   1.000
_cell.length_b   1.000
_cell.length_c   1.000
_cell.angle_alpha   90.00
_cell.angle_beta   90.00
_cell.angle_gamma   90.00
#
_symmetry.space_group_name_H-M   'P 1'
#
loop_
_entity.id
_entity.type
_entity.pdbx_description
1 polymer ?
#
loop_
_entity_poly.entity_id
_entity_poly.type
_entity_poly.pdbx_seq_one_letter_code
_entity_poly.pdbx_strand_id
1 'polypeptide(L)' 'MPQVTENEDGTTTFSINSAELRRLRDVVLDRLPELKRALELAESPEVRTTLRFVRSVIR' A
#
# COMPACT_ATOMS: atom_id res chain seq x y z
N MET A 1 -14.13 -2.00 -9.92
CA MET A 1 -12.94 -1.29 -9.45
C MET A 1 -12.99 -1.27 -7.93
N PRO A 2 -11.85 -1.48 -7.24
CA PRO A 2 -11.81 -1.40 -5.80
C PRO A 2 -12.22 -0.01 -5.33
N GLN A 3 -12.97 0.04 -4.24
CA GLN A 3 -13.47 1.29 -3.65
C GLN A 3 -12.87 1.44 -2.25
N VAL A 4 -12.40 2.65 -1.97
CA VAL A 4 -11.92 3.05 -0.64
C VAL A 4 -12.94 4.03 -0.08
N THR A 5 -13.51 3.69 1.06
CA THR A 5 -14.48 4.55 1.76
C THR A 5 -13.91 4.92 3.12
N GLU A 6 -13.80 6.22 3.38
CA GLU A 6 -13.54 6.74 4.72
C GLU A 6 -14.88 6.86 5.45
N ASN A 7 -15.03 6.12 6.55
CA ASN A 7 -16.26 6.10 7.35
C ASN A 7 -16.21 7.21 8.41
N GLU A 8 -17.38 7.63 8.90
CA GLU A 8 -17.51 8.70 9.90
C GLU A 8 -16.88 8.36 11.26
N ASP A 9 -16.71 7.07 11.55
CA ASP A 9 -16.03 6.57 12.75
C ASP A 9 -14.48 6.59 12.64
N GLY A 10 -13.95 7.11 11.54
CA GLY A 10 -12.51 7.21 11.27
C GLY A 10 -11.90 5.92 10.73
N THR A 11 -12.70 4.89 10.46
CA THR A 11 -12.22 3.66 9.81
C THR A 11 -12.19 3.81 8.29
N THR A 12 -11.34 3.01 7.63
CA THR A 12 -11.28 2.96 6.16
C THR A 12 -11.71 1.58 5.68
N THR A 13 -12.79 1.51 4.91
CA THR A 13 -13.25 0.28 4.27
C THR A 13 -12.65 0.15 2.87
N PHE A 14 -11.99 -0.98 2.61
CA PHE A 14 -11.52 -1.37 1.28
C PHE A 14 -12.44 -2.44 0.70
N SER A 15 -13.26 -2.07 -0.28
CA SER A 15 -14.23 -2.95 -0.94
C SER A 15 -13.69 -3.42 -2.30
N ILE A 16 -13.54 -4.74 -2.46
CA ILE A 16 -13.06 -5.37 -3.70
C ILE A 16 -13.90 -6.61 -3.99
N ASN A 17 -14.23 -6.85 -5.27
CA ASN A 17 -14.95 -8.07 -5.64
C ASN A 17 -14.00 -9.28 -5.76
N SER A 18 -14.56 -10.49 -5.77
CA SER A 18 -13.79 -11.74 -5.76
C SER A 18 -12.90 -11.93 -7.00
N ALA A 19 -13.33 -11.43 -8.17
CA ALA A 19 -12.57 -11.53 -9.41
C ALA A 19 -11.36 -10.59 -9.41
N GLU A 20 -11.54 -9.37 -8.92
CA GLU A 20 -10.48 -8.38 -8.73
C GLU A 20 -9.50 -8.83 -7.64
N LEU A 21 -9.99 -9.41 -6.54
CA LEU A 21 -9.15 -9.98 -5.48
C LEU A 21 -8.27 -11.11 -6.02
N ARG A 22 -8.80 -11.95 -6.90
CA ARG A 22 -8.02 -13.04 -7.53
C ARG A 22 -6.87 -12.49 -8.38
N ARG A 23 -7.13 -11.46 -9.18
CA ARG A 23 -6.08 -10.78 -9.97
C ARG A 23 -5.06 -10.08 -9.09
N LEU A 24 -5.50 -9.39 -8.05
CA LEU A 24 -4.62 -8.74 -7.08
C LEU A 24 -3.72 -9.78 -6.41
N ARG A 25 -4.30 -10.91 -5.98
CA ARG A 25 -3.55 -12.03 -5.40
C ARG A 25 -2.49 -12.54 -6.36
N ASP A 26 -2.83 -12.78 -7.63
CA ASP A 26 -1.88 -13.33 -8.60
C ASP A 26 -0.69 -12.36 -8.81
N VAL A 27 -0.96 -11.05 -8.93
CA VAL A 27 0.10 -10.02 -9.03
C VAL A 27 0.93 -9.91 -7.74
N VAL A 28 0.28 -9.97 -6.58
CA VAL A 28 0.95 -9.84 -5.27
C VAL A 28 1.77 -11.08 -4.94
N LEU A 29 1.32 -12.29 -5.31
CA LEU A 29 2.07 -13.53 -5.09
C LEU A 29 3.36 -13.55 -5.93
N ASP A 30 3.29 -13.10 -7.19
CA ASP A 30 4.46 -13.04 -8.06
C ASP A 30 5.47 -11.97 -7.61
N ARG A 31 5.01 -10.91 -6.97
CA ARG A 31 5.84 -9.77 -6.51
C ARG A 31 6.11 -9.76 -5.01
N LEU A 32 5.59 -10.73 -4.26
CA LEU A 32 5.65 -10.79 -2.80
C LEU A 32 7.07 -10.71 -2.23
N PRO A 33 8.09 -11.38 -2.82
CA PRO A 33 9.47 -11.28 -2.35
C PRO A 33 10.04 -9.85 -2.46
N GLU A 34 9.74 -9.17 -3.56
CA GLU A 34 10.18 -7.80 -3.84
C GLU A 34 9.44 -6.80 -2.95
N LEU A 35 8.12 -7.00 -2.79
CA LEU A 35 7.26 -6.17 -1.94
C LEU A 35 7.68 -6.27 -0.47
N LYS A 36 8.02 -7.46 0.01
CA LYS A 36 8.50 -7.67 1.38
C LYS A 36 9.82 -6.95 1.62
N ARG A 37 10.78 -7.05 0.70
CA ARG A 37 12.04 -6.29 0.78
C ARG A 37 11.80 -4.78 0.76
N ALA A 38 10.88 -4.31 -0.08
CA ALA A 38 10.53 -2.90 -0.14
C ALA A 38 9.89 -2.40 1.17
N LEU A 39 9.04 -3.20 1.81
CA LEU A 39 8.46 -2.89 3.13
C LEU A 39 9.52 -2.87 4.23
N GLU A 40 10.42 -3.85 4.27
CA GLU A 40 11.54 -3.88 5.23
C GLU A 40 12.45 -2.66 5.06
N LEU A 41 12.76 -2.27 3.82
CA LEU A 41 13.51 -1.04 3.53
C LEU A 41 12.72 0.22 3.90
N ALA A 42 11.40 0.24 3.68
CA ALA A 42 10.55 1.36 4.06
C ALA A 42 10.38 1.48 5.59
N GLU A 43 10.68 0.45 6.36
CA GLU A 43 10.73 0.50 7.83
C GLU A 43 12.04 1.10 8.35
N SER A 44 13.10 1.18 7.53
CA SER A 44 14.35 1.85 7.93
C SER A 44 14.08 3.33 8.26
N PRO A 45 14.58 3.82 9.41
CA PRO A 45 14.44 5.21 9.82
C PRO A 45 14.95 6.21 8.77
N GLU A 46 16.05 5.88 8.08
CA GLU A 46 16.66 6.72 7.05
C GLU A 46 15.76 6.83 5.82
N VAL A 47 15.20 5.70 5.37
CA VAL A 47 14.30 5.64 4.22
C VAL A 47 12.98 6.35 4.53
N ARG A 48 12.41 6.15 5.73
CA ARG A 48 11.20 6.88 6.18
C ARG A 48 11.40 8.38 6.18
N THR A 49 12.57 8.84 6.65
CA THR A 49 12.91 10.27 6.68
C THR A 49 13.02 10.83 5.28
N THR A 50 13.69 10.11 4.38
CA THR A 50 13.83 10.50 2.97
C THR A 50 12.48 10.56 2.26
N LEU A 51 11.63 9.54 2.43
CA LEU A 51 10.28 9.52 1.86
C LEU A 51 9.41 10.67 2.41
N ARG A 52 9.54 11.00 3.69
CA ARG A 52 8.82 12.14 4.29
C ARG A 52 9.28 13.46 3.70
N PHE A 53 10.58 13.64 3.51
CA PHE A 53 11.15 14.83 2.85
C PHE A 53 10.64 14.96 1.41
N VAL A 54 10.75 13.90 0.60
CA VAL A 54 10.25 13.90 -0.79
C VAL A 54 8.77 14.24 -0.83
N ARG A 55 7.95 13.65 0.05
CA ARG A 55 6.52 13.95 0.16
C ARG A 55 6.24 15.41 0.54
N SER A 56 7.10 16.04 1.34
CA SER A 56 6.96 17.47 1.68
C SER A 56 7.33 18.42 0.54
N VAL A 57 8.19 18.00 -0.39
CA VAL A 57 8.61 18.81 -1.54
C VAL A 57 7.61 18.74 -2.70
N ILE A 58 6.94 17.59 -2.86
CA ILE A 58 5.95 17.37 -3.93
C ILE A 58 4.57 17.93 -3.56
N ARG A 59 4.34 18.30 -2.29
CA ARG A 59 3.06 18.86 -1.81
C ARG A 59 2.95 20.36 -2.00
#